data_AF-A0A183DUQ5-F1
#
_entry.id   AF-A0A183DUQ5-F1
#
_cell.length_a   1.000
_cell.length_b   1.000
_cell.length_c   1.000
_cell.angle_alpha   90.00
_cell.angle_beta   90.00
_cell.angle_gamma   90.00
#
_symmetry.space_group_name_H-M   'P 1'
#
loop_
_entity.id
_entity.type
_entity.pdbx_description
1 polymer ?
#
loop_
_entity_poly.entity_id
_entity_poly.type
_entity_poly.pdbx_seq_one_letter_code
_entity_poly.pdbx_strand_id
1 'polypeptide(L)'
;MIRGRARTVLLVVILIGSVLYLLITASALFTAVGEVTSGVILPRRKLGNISLYSPLIFIGGMPRSGTTLIRAMLDAHPSIRWAQWKKSEKEWNRLKEAGVNDQVLDDAITSFILQVIAGHGEPAERLCNKDPFTMKSAEYLAHLFPNSKFLLMIRDGRATVHSIISRKVTISGFDHNDPRDCLVRWNRIIGVMYEQCKMIGKKLCLMVYYEQLVLHPEEQMRRILNFLDISWHDSVLHHENHIGKGISLSKYDPNANPPKYGEPDPIVLRNTNEVHANIEAWEKKAKEMVNVEPTEKNLIVVKPV
;
A
#
# COMPACT_ATOMS: atom_id res chain seq x y z
N MET A 1 15.78 86.46 3.42
CA MET A 1 14.80 85.52 4.01
C MET A 1 14.23 84.46 3.04
N ILE A 2 14.17 84.71 1.72
CA ILE A 2 13.48 83.83 0.75
C ILE A 2 14.29 82.59 0.34
N ARG A 3 15.63 82.68 0.23
CA ARG A 3 16.52 81.57 -0.16
C ARG A 3 16.57 80.40 0.85
N GLY A 4 16.36 80.67 2.14
CA GLY A 4 16.34 79.64 3.19
C GLY A 4 15.09 78.76 3.11
N ARG A 5 13.92 79.38 2.93
CA ARG A 5 12.63 78.67 2.79
C ARG A 5 12.60 77.74 1.57
N ALA A 6 13.16 78.17 0.43
CA ALA A 6 13.22 77.33 -0.77
C ALA A 6 14.08 76.06 -0.55
N ARG A 7 15.20 76.17 0.17
CA ARG A 7 16.05 75.01 0.52
C ARG A 7 15.35 74.07 1.50
N THR A 8 14.63 74.62 2.49
CA THR A 8 13.87 73.81 3.45
C THR A 8 12.73 73.05 2.74
N VAL A 9 12.00 73.70 1.83
CA VAL A 9 10.93 73.03 1.05
C VAL A 9 11.52 71.92 0.17
N LEU A 10 12.65 72.19 -0.51
CA LEU A 10 13.31 71.18 -1.34
C LEU A 10 13.76 69.96 -0.52
N LEU A 11 14.34 70.18 0.66
CA LEU A 11 14.75 69.09 1.56
C LEU A 11 13.55 68.26 2.04
N VAL A 12 12.43 68.92 2.37
CA VAL A 12 11.20 68.23 2.78
C VAL A 12 10.62 67.40 1.63
N VAL A 13 10.62 67.91 0.40
CA VAL A 13 10.14 67.16 -0.77
C VAL A 13 11.03 65.93 -1.05
N ILE A 14 12.35 66.08 -0.96
CA ILE A 14 13.28 64.95 -1.11
C ILE A 14 13.06 63.92 -0.01
N LEU A 15 12.84 64.35 1.24
CA LEU A 15 12.62 63.45 2.37
C LEU A 15 11.29 62.70 2.26
N ILE A 16 10.22 63.37 1.81
CA ILE A 16 8.93 62.73 1.54
C ILE A 16 9.06 61.74 0.39
N GLY A 17 9.77 62.12 -0.68
CA GLY A 17 10.02 61.24 -1.83
C GLY A 17 10.82 59.99 -1.46
N SER A 18 11.84 60.12 -0.61
CA SER A 18 12.65 58.97 -0.17
C SER A 18 11.90 58.06 0.80
N VAL A 19 11.07 58.61 1.70
CA VAL A 19 10.17 57.82 2.55
C VAL A 19 9.13 57.08 1.71
N LEU A 20 8.54 57.74 0.71
CA LEU A 20 7.56 57.11 -0.19
C LEU A 20 8.20 55.99 -1.01
N TYR A 21 9.43 56.20 -1.51
CA TYR A 21 10.20 55.17 -2.21
C TYR A 21 10.53 53.97 -1.31
N LEU A 22 10.90 54.22 -0.05
CA LEU A 22 11.13 53.17 0.94
C LEU A 22 9.84 52.38 1.26
N LEU A 23 8.69 53.05 1.35
CA LEU A 23 7.40 52.39 1.57
C LEU A 23 6.96 51.56 0.36
N ILE A 24 7.18 52.04 -0.87
CA ILE A 24 6.86 51.31 -2.10
C ILE A 24 7.79 50.11 -2.29
N THR A 25 9.07 50.26 -2.00
CA THR A 25 10.04 49.14 -2.09
C THR A 25 9.82 48.12 -0.97
N ALA A 26 9.45 48.55 0.24
CA ALA A 26 9.07 47.65 1.33
C ALA A 26 7.78 46.88 1.02
N SER A 27 6.77 47.52 0.41
CA SER A 27 5.54 46.82 0.01
C SER A 27 5.79 45.84 -1.14
N ALA A 28 6.66 46.18 -2.09
CA ALA A 28 7.12 45.27 -3.15
C ALA A 28 7.94 44.09 -2.59
N LEU A 29 8.75 44.29 -1.54
CA LEU A 29 9.38 43.20 -0.82
C LEU A 29 8.36 42.33 -0.07
N PHE A 30 7.33 42.93 0.52
CA PHE A 30 6.31 42.18 1.26
C PHE A 30 5.40 41.37 0.33
N THR A 31 5.10 41.85 -0.88
CA THR A 31 4.41 41.06 -1.90
C THR A 31 5.32 39.99 -2.51
N ALA A 32 6.63 40.23 -2.63
CA ALA A 32 7.60 39.22 -3.09
C ALA A 32 7.89 38.12 -2.05
N VAL A 33 7.72 38.40 -0.76
CA VAL A 33 7.85 37.42 0.34
C VAL A 33 6.49 36.75 0.65
N GLY A 34 5.42 37.17 -0.03
CA GLY A 34 4.05 36.72 0.19
C GLY A 34 3.54 35.66 -0.79
N GLU A 35 4.38 35.07 -1.65
CA GLU A 35 4.05 33.74 -2.18
C GLU A 35 4.31 32.73 -1.07
N VAL A 36 3.29 32.53 -0.22
CA VAL A 36 3.09 31.21 0.37
C VAL A 36 2.83 30.30 -0.81
N THR A 37 3.92 29.81 -1.42
CA THR A 37 3.82 28.65 -2.29
C THR A 37 3.12 27.62 -1.42
N SER A 38 1.95 27.17 -1.85
CA SER A 38 1.31 25.93 -1.41
C SER A 38 2.18 24.72 -1.79
N GLY A 39 3.50 24.86 -1.68
CA GLY A 39 4.49 23.85 -1.91
C GLY A 39 4.48 22.96 -0.70
N VAL A 40 3.66 21.91 -0.78
CA VAL A 40 3.92 20.67 -0.07
C VAL A 40 5.42 20.44 -0.10
N ILE A 41 6.06 20.39 1.08
CA ILE A 41 7.49 20.08 1.19
C ILE A 41 7.66 18.66 0.64
N LEU A 42 7.98 18.54 -0.64
CA LEU A 42 8.36 17.28 -1.25
C LEU A 42 9.73 16.87 -0.66
N PRO A 43 9.93 15.58 -0.36
CA PRO A 43 11.12 15.10 0.32
C PRO A 43 12.37 15.35 -0.52
N ARG A 44 13.51 15.62 0.16
CA ARG A 44 14.82 15.93 -0.44
C ARG A 44 15.42 14.82 -1.34
N ARG A 45 14.83 13.61 -1.38
CA ARG A 45 15.31 12.48 -2.21
C ARG A 45 14.46 12.37 -3.48
N LYS A 46 15.12 12.26 -4.64
CA LYS A 46 14.47 11.91 -5.92
C LYS A 46 14.06 10.43 -5.87
N LEU A 47 12.82 10.14 -5.49
CA LEU A 47 12.26 8.79 -5.48
C LEU A 47 11.81 8.38 -6.90
N GLY A 48 12.76 8.15 -7.81
CA GLY A 48 12.48 7.68 -9.17
C GLY A 48 11.48 8.56 -9.96
N ASN A 49 10.95 8.02 -11.07
CA ASN A 49 9.91 8.66 -11.90
C ASN A 49 8.49 8.21 -11.49
N ILE A 50 8.21 8.16 -10.18
CA ILE A 50 6.91 7.70 -9.67
C ILE A 50 5.98 8.90 -9.47
N SER A 51 4.73 8.77 -9.90
CA SER A 51 3.71 9.82 -9.84
C SER A 51 2.35 9.26 -9.44
N LEU A 52 1.39 10.16 -9.21
CA LEU A 52 -0.04 9.86 -9.06
C LEU A 52 -0.62 8.98 -10.18
N TYR A 53 -0.10 9.16 -11.39
CA TYR A 53 -0.54 8.43 -12.59
C TYR A 53 0.27 7.16 -12.85
N SER A 54 1.24 6.85 -11.98
CA SER A 54 1.94 5.57 -12.04
C SER A 54 0.95 4.44 -11.82
N PRO A 55 1.07 3.35 -12.57
CA PRO A 55 0.02 2.36 -12.59
C PRO A 55 0.22 1.36 -11.44
N LEU A 56 -0.08 1.79 -10.21
CA LEU A 56 0.15 1.03 -8.98
C LEU A 56 -0.72 -0.23 -8.89
N ILE A 57 -0.24 -1.26 -8.17
CA ILE A 57 -1.01 -2.46 -7.87
C ILE A 57 -1.31 -2.53 -6.38
N PHE A 58 -2.59 -2.53 -6.00
CA PHE A 58 -3.02 -2.70 -4.62
C PHE A 58 -3.62 -4.10 -4.41
N ILE A 59 -3.04 -4.88 -3.51
CA ILE A 59 -3.51 -6.21 -3.13
C ILE A 59 -4.10 -6.13 -1.73
N GLY A 60 -5.34 -6.55 -1.57
CA GLY A 60 -5.96 -6.68 -0.25
C GLY A 60 -6.97 -7.81 -0.19
N GLY A 61 -7.82 -7.77 0.82
CA GLY A 61 -8.71 -8.88 1.20
C GLY A 61 -8.51 -9.23 2.66
N MET A 62 -9.32 -10.14 3.19
CA MET A 62 -9.19 -10.51 4.60
C MET A 62 -7.79 -11.12 4.88
N PRO A 63 -7.14 -10.81 6.02
CA PRO A 63 -5.97 -11.56 6.45
C PRO A 63 -6.25 -13.06 6.39
N ARG A 64 -5.23 -13.85 6.00
CA ARG A 64 -5.31 -15.31 5.83
C ARG A 64 -6.07 -15.78 4.58
N SER A 65 -6.44 -14.88 3.66
CA SER A 65 -7.03 -15.21 2.36
C SER A 65 -6.02 -15.39 1.22
N GLY A 66 -4.74 -15.67 1.51
CA GLY A 66 -3.72 -15.86 0.47
C GLY A 66 -3.15 -14.57 -0.14
N THR A 67 -3.40 -13.39 0.47
CA THR A 67 -2.83 -12.10 0.02
C THR A 67 -1.30 -12.08 -0.03
N THR A 68 -0.62 -12.90 0.78
CA THR A 68 0.84 -13.01 0.75
C THR A 68 1.33 -13.96 -0.35
N LEU A 69 0.54 -14.97 -0.71
CA LEU A 69 0.86 -15.89 -1.81
C LEU A 69 0.85 -15.16 -3.15
N ILE A 70 -0.25 -14.48 -3.48
CA ILE A 70 -0.36 -13.73 -4.75
C ILE A 70 0.72 -12.64 -4.85
N ARG A 71 1.03 -11.99 -3.73
CA ARG A 71 2.14 -11.05 -3.58
C ARG A 71 3.48 -11.70 -3.93
N ALA A 72 3.75 -12.90 -3.43
CA ALA A 72 4.98 -13.64 -3.72
C ALA A 72 5.08 -14.03 -5.20
N MET A 73 3.98 -14.49 -5.78
CA MET A 73 3.89 -14.85 -7.20
C MET A 73 4.15 -13.63 -8.10
N LEU A 74 3.58 -12.47 -7.76
CA LEU A 74 3.83 -11.23 -8.50
C LEU A 74 5.26 -10.71 -8.31
N ASP A 75 5.84 -10.78 -7.10
CA ASP A 75 7.22 -10.35 -6.84
C ASP A 75 8.27 -11.16 -7.63
N ALA A 76 7.95 -12.40 -7.99
CA ALA A 76 8.80 -13.21 -8.84
C ALA A 76 8.88 -12.70 -10.28
N HIS A 77 7.92 -11.87 -10.71
CA HIS A 77 7.94 -11.25 -12.04
C HIS A 77 9.08 -10.21 -12.14
N PRO A 78 9.87 -10.19 -13.22
CA PRO A 78 11.02 -9.28 -13.34
C PRO A 78 10.63 -7.79 -13.34
N SER A 79 9.45 -7.43 -13.85
CA SER A 79 8.97 -6.04 -13.90
C SER A 79 8.19 -5.57 -12.66
N ILE A 80 7.88 -6.47 -11.71
CA ILE A 80 7.07 -6.15 -10.53
C ILE A 80 7.95 -6.18 -9.28
N ARG A 81 7.80 -5.15 -8.43
CA ARG A 81 8.36 -5.14 -7.08
C ARG A 81 7.38 -4.61 -6.06
N TRP A 82 7.59 -5.03 -4.81
CA TRP A 82 6.77 -4.69 -3.67
C TRP A 82 7.34 -3.56 -2.83
N ALA A 83 6.42 -2.83 -2.19
CA ALA A 83 6.71 -1.98 -1.04
C ALA A 83 5.66 -2.11 0.07
N GLN A 84 6.14 -2.21 1.32
CA GLN A 84 5.29 -2.36 2.50
C GLN A 84 4.81 -1.03 3.04
N TRP A 85 3.53 -0.97 3.40
CA TRP A 85 2.99 0.07 4.28
C TRP A 85 1.97 -0.53 5.25
N LYS A 86 1.66 0.17 6.34
CA LYS A 86 0.56 -0.12 7.28
C LYS A 86 -0.25 1.14 7.58
N LYS A 87 -1.57 1.07 7.43
CA LYS A 87 -2.50 2.15 7.79
C LYS A 87 -2.67 2.29 9.31
N SER A 88 -2.60 3.51 9.84
CA SER A 88 -3.00 3.85 11.22
C SER A 88 -4.35 4.58 11.19
N GLU A 89 -5.41 3.97 11.73
CA GLU A 89 -6.73 4.61 11.84
C GLU A 89 -6.73 5.81 12.80
N LYS A 90 -5.86 5.81 13.82
CA LYS A 90 -5.78 6.88 14.81
C LYS A 90 -5.25 8.19 14.22
N GLU A 91 -4.33 8.09 13.26
CA GLU A 91 -3.73 9.28 12.63
C GLU A 91 -4.71 9.96 11.66
N TRP A 92 -5.58 9.16 11.03
CA TRP A 92 -6.63 9.65 10.13
C TRP A 92 -7.64 10.57 10.82
N ASN A 93 -8.12 10.15 12.00
CA ASN A 93 -9.14 10.91 12.72
C ASN A 93 -8.57 12.24 13.26
N ARG A 94 -7.29 12.27 13.66
CA ARG A 94 -6.61 13.48 14.14
C ARG A 94 -6.47 14.55 13.05
N LEU A 95 -6.24 14.14 11.80
CA LEU A 95 -6.11 15.09 10.68
C LEU A 95 -7.46 15.71 10.28
N LYS A 96 -8.56 14.94 10.37
CA LYS A 96 -9.91 15.47 10.15
C LYS A 96 -10.37 16.43 11.25
N GLU A 97 -10.03 16.14 12.51
CA GLU A 97 -10.34 17.00 13.66
C GLU A 97 -9.60 18.36 13.61
N ALA A 98 -8.54 18.48 12.82
CA ALA A 98 -7.74 19.70 12.67
C ALA A 98 -8.27 20.68 11.61
N GLY A 99 -9.42 20.41 10.95
CA GLY A 99 -10.03 21.34 9.98
C GLY A 99 -9.27 21.48 8.66
N VAL A 100 -8.44 20.50 8.32
CA VAL A 100 -7.69 20.46 7.05
C VAL A 100 -8.67 20.19 5.90
N ASN A 101 -8.55 20.95 4.81
CA ASN A 101 -9.39 20.76 3.63
C ASN A 101 -9.09 19.41 2.94
N ASP A 102 -10.07 18.85 2.22
CA ASP A 102 -9.95 17.52 1.60
C ASP A 102 -8.78 17.47 0.58
N GLN A 103 -8.50 18.57 -0.12
CA GLN A 103 -7.45 18.62 -1.13
C GLN A 103 -6.03 18.57 -0.54
N VAL A 104 -5.79 19.25 0.58
CA VAL A 104 -4.53 19.22 1.31
C VAL A 104 -4.33 17.86 1.98
N LEU A 105 -5.41 17.25 2.46
CA LEU A 105 -5.40 15.87 2.93
C LEU A 105 -5.00 14.90 1.81
N ASP A 106 -5.65 14.99 0.65
CA ASP A 106 -5.38 14.15 -0.51
C ASP A 106 -3.94 14.29 -1.02
N ASP A 107 -3.43 15.52 -1.11
CA ASP A 107 -2.04 15.79 -1.50
C ASP A 107 -1.04 15.22 -0.48
N ALA A 108 -1.31 15.40 0.82
CA ALA A 108 -0.47 14.87 1.89
C ALA A 108 -0.46 13.33 1.90
N ILE A 109 -1.64 12.72 1.78
CA ILE A 109 -1.80 11.26 1.76
C ILE A 109 -1.15 10.66 0.51
N THR A 110 -1.38 11.26 -0.65
CA THR A 110 -0.72 10.87 -1.90
C THR A 110 0.79 10.89 -1.73
N SER A 111 1.34 12.05 -1.32
CA SER A 111 2.78 12.22 -1.19
C SER A 111 3.37 11.20 -0.21
N PHE A 112 2.68 10.98 0.90
CA PHE A 112 3.08 9.99 1.88
C PHE A 112 3.04 8.55 1.33
N ILE A 113 1.95 8.14 0.68
CA ILE A 113 1.82 6.80 0.09
C ILE A 113 2.89 6.58 -0.99
N LEU A 114 3.10 7.55 -1.90
CA LEU A 114 4.12 7.46 -2.94
C LEU A 114 5.52 7.34 -2.34
N GLN A 115 5.83 8.12 -1.31
CA GLN A 115 7.13 8.04 -0.63
C GLN A 115 7.36 6.69 0.03
N VAL A 116 6.32 6.14 0.68
CA VAL A 116 6.44 4.83 1.31
C VAL A 116 6.60 3.75 0.24
N ILE A 117 5.78 3.76 -0.81
CA ILE A 117 5.84 2.77 -1.88
C ILE A 117 7.18 2.83 -2.62
N ALA A 118 7.66 4.02 -2.94
CA ALA A 118 8.91 4.18 -3.67
C ALA A 118 10.15 3.98 -2.76
N GLY A 119 10.05 4.29 -1.46
CA GLY A 119 11.18 4.32 -0.54
C GLY A 119 11.48 3.00 0.17
N HIS A 120 10.53 2.06 0.21
CA HIS A 120 10.65 0.78 0.92
C HIS A 120 11.03 -0.39 0.02
N GLY A 121 11.31 -0.16 -1.26
CA GLY A 121 11.68 -1.19 -2.22
C GLY A 121 12.71 -0.71 -3.24
N GLU A 122 13.30 -1.67 -3.96
CA GLU A 122 14.12 -1.36 -5.14
C GLU A 122 13.23 -0.79 -6.26
N PRO A 123 13.73 0.15 -7.07
CA PRO A 123 12.99 0.68 -8.21
C PRO A 123 12.55 -0.44 -9.15
N ALA A 124 11.31 -0.36 -9.63
CA ALA A 124 10.77 -1.25 -10.65
C ALA A 124 9.77 -0.53 -11.53
N GLU A 125 9.52 -1.11 -12.70
CA GLU A 125 8.52 -0.61 -13.65
C GLU A 125 7.11 -0.61 -13.03
N ARG A 126 6.79 -1.66 -12.25
CA ARG A 126 5.49 -1.83 -11.63
C ARG A 126 5.62 -1.99 -10.11
N LEU A 127 5.06 -1.04 -9.37
CA LEU A 127 5.07 -1.07 -7.91
C LEU A 127 3.78 -1.64 -7.35
N CYS A 128 3.93 -2.53 -6.39
CA CYS A 128 2.84 -3.21 -5.71
C CYS A 128 2.85 -2.89 -4.21
N ASN A 129 1.67 -2.56 -3.69
CA ASN A 129 1.39 -2.53 -2.27
C ASN A 129 0.40 -3.65 -1.90
N LYS A 130 0.71 -4.35 -0.82
CA LYS A 130 -0.14 -5.38 -0.20
C LYS A 130 -0.34 -5.07 1.27
N ASP A 131 -1.50 -4.54 1.58
CA ASP A 131 -2.04 -4.49 2.93
C ASP A 131 -3.47 -5.05 2.87
N PRO A 132 -3.79 -6.11 3.66
CA PRO A 132 -5.10 -6.75 3.64
C PRO A 132 -6.28 -5.77 3.70
N PHE A 133 -6.16 -4.71 4.52
CA PHE A 133 -7.26 -3.80 4.77
C PHE A 133 -7.35 -2.63 3.79
N THR A 134 -6.40 -2.48 2.87
CA THR A 134 -6.40 -1.44 1.82
C THR A 134 -7.69 -1.47 0.99
N MET A 135 -8.25 -2.65 0.75
CA MET A 135 -9.50 -2.82 0.00
C MET A 135 -10.74 -2.24 0.68
N LYS A 136 -10.69 -1.88 1.98
CA LYS A 136 -11.78 -1.12 2.62
C LYS A 136 -11.87 0.32 2.10
N SER A 137 -10.84 0.81 1.44
CA SER A 137 -10.73 2.18 0.92
C SER A 137 -10.38 2.19 -0.57
N ALA A 138 -10.79 1.17 -1.33
CA ALA A 138 -10.41 1.02 -2.73
C ALA A 138 -10.95 2.18 -3.59
N GLU A 139 -12.16 2.65 -3.32
CA GLU A 139 -12.76 3.81 -3.99
C GLU A 139 -11.93 5.08 -3.77
N TYR A 140 -11.56 5.36 -2.53
CA TYR A 140 -10.72 6.50 -2.19
C TYR A 140 -9.33 6.40 -2.83
N LEU A 141 -8.72 5.21 -2.81
CA LEU A 141 -7.42 5.00 -3.45
C LEU A 141 -7.48 5.09 -4.97
N ALA A 142 -8.59 4.66 -5.59
CA ALA A 142 -8.80 4.82 -7.03
C ALA A 142 -8.98 6.30 -7.40
N HIS A 143 -9.56 7.10 -6.52
CA HIS A 143 -9.62 8.56 -6.68
C HIS A 143 -8.23 9.20 -6.63
N LEU A 144 -7.41 8.82 -5.64
CA LEU A 144 -6.03 9.33 -5.51
C LEU A 144 -5.10 8.81 -6.61
N PHE A 145 -5.25 7.57 -7.06
CA PHE A 145 -4.38 6.92 -8.04
C PHE A 145 -5.21 6.39 -9.22
N PRO A 146 -5.58 7.24 -10.19
CA PRO A 146 -6.54 6.89 -11.25
C PRO A 146 -6.13 5.72 -12.15
N ASN A 147 -4.81 5.49 -12.30
CA ASN A 147 -4.26 4.41 -13.12
C ASN A 147 -3.93 3.14 -12.31
N SER A 148 -4.27 3.13 -11.02
CA SER A 148 -4.02 1.97 -10.16
C SER A 148 -5.02 0.84 -10.42
N LYS A 149 -4.59 -0.39 -10.17
CA LYS A 149 -5.42 -1.60 -10.25
C LYS A 149 -5.40 -2.34 -8.92
N PHE A 150 -6.52 -2.99 -8.63
CA PHE A 150 -6.81 -3.60 -7.33
C PHE A 150 -7.04 -5.10 -7.51
N LEU A 151 -6.41 -5.90 -6.66
CA LEU A 151 -6.63 -7.34 -6.54
C LEU A 151 -7.27 -7.62 -5.19
N LEU A 152 -8.54 -8.04 -5.21
CA LEU A 152 -9.26 -8.47 -4.01
C LEU A 152 -9.15 -9.99 -3.86
N MET A 153 -8.39 -10.42 -2.86
CA MET A 153 -8.31 -11.84 -2.50
C MET A 153 -9.55 -12.27 -1.72
N ILE A 154 -10.22 -13.30 -2.23
CA ILE A 154 -11.38 -13.94 -1.62
C ILE A 154 -11.01 -15.38 -1.31
N ARG A 155 -11.31 -15.83 -0.08
CA ARG A 155 -11.11 -17.21 0.38
C ARG A 155 -12.34 -17.61 1.17
N ASP A 156 -12.65 -18.91 1.23
CA ASP A 156 -13.69 -19.45 2.10
C ASP A 156 -13.54 -18.91 3.54
N GLY A 157 -14.63 -18.34 4.06
CA GLY A 157 -14.66 -17.75 5.39
C GLY A 157 -14.35 -18.75 6.49
N ARG A 158 -14.73 -20.03 6.32
CA ARG A 158 -14.42 -21.10 7.27
C ARG A 158 -12.92 -21.37 7.32
N ALA A 159 -12.28 -21.49 6.16
CA ALA A 159 -10.83 -21.70 6.08
C ALA A 159 -10.05 -20.48 6.62
N THR A 160 -10.56 -19.28 6.35
CA THR A 160 -9.98 -18.01 6.83
C THR A 160 -10.05 -17.92 8.35
N VAL A 161 -11.24 -18.11 8.92
CA VAL A 161 -11.48 -18.08 10.37
C VAL A 161 -10.70 -19.18 11.08
N HIS A 162 -10.72 -20.40 10.56
CA HIS A 162 -9.91 -21.49 11.10
C HIS A 162 -8.42 -21.12 11.13
N SER A 163 -7.88 -20.51 10.05
CA SER A 163 -6.49 -20.05 10.04
C SER A 163 -6.21 -18.92 11.03
N ILE A 164 -7.17 -18.04 11.31
CA ILE A 164 -7.02 -16.95 12.30
C ILE A 164 -6.93 -17.54 13.71
N ILE A 165 -7.87 -18.42 14.06
CA ILE A 165 -7.98 -19.04 15.38
C ILE A 165 -6.80 -19.97 15.67
N SER A 166 -6.54 -20.93 14.79
CA SER A 166 -5.49 -21.95 14.99
C SER A 166 -4.09 -21.35 15.12
N ARG A 167 -3.83 -20.23 14.43
CA ARG A 167 -2.53 -19.54 14.44
C ARG A 167 -2.48 -18.35 15.40
N LYS A 168 -3.54 -18.11 16.18
CA LYS A 168 -3.65 -16.99 17.14
C LYS A 168 -3.30 -15.64 16.51
N VAL A 169 -3.74 -15.40 15.28
CA VAL A 169 -3.45 -14.15 14.56
C VAL A 169 -4.30 -13.04 15.14
N THR A 170 -3.68 -12.05 15.78
CA THR A 170 -4.38 -10.94 16.41
C THR A 170 -4.97 -10.00 15.37
N ILE A 171 -6.30 -9.97 15.28
CA ILE A 171 -7.06 -8.99 14.51
C ILE A 171 -7.90 -8.19 15.49
N SER A 172 -7.81 -6.86 15.41
CA SER A 172 -8.55 -5.97 16.32
C SER A 172 -10.04 -6.27 16.24
N GLY A 173 -10.64 -6.52 17.41
CA GLY A 173 -12.04 -6.88 17.53
C GLY A 173 -12.38 -8.20 16.85
N PHE A 174 -11.58 -9.26 16.99
CA PHE A 174 -11.99 -10.65 16.76
C PHE A 174 -11.89 -11.41 18.10
N ASP A 175 -12.93 -12.18 18.47
CA ASP A 175 -12.85 -13.09 19.62
C ASP A 175 -12.42 -14.48 19.15
N HIS A 176 -11.17 -14.84 19.41
CA HIS A 176 -10.60 -16.12 18.96
C HIS A 176 -11.19 -17.34 19.69
N ASN A 177 -11.93 -17.14 20.78
CA ASN A 177 -12.61 -18.22 21.50
C ASN A 177 -14.00 -18.51 20.92
N ASP A 178 -14.54 -17.61 20.08
CA ASP A 178 -15.84 -17.78 19.43
C ASP A 178 -15.69 -17.81 17.88
N PRO A 179 -15.64 -19.00 17.27
CA PRO A 179 -15.63 -19.15 15.81
C PRO A 179 -16.83 -18.49 15.11
N ARG A 180 -17.99 -18.38 15.76
CA ARG A 180 -19.18 -17.73 15.19
C ARG A 180 -18.97 -16.23 15.10
N ASP A 181 -18.47 -15.59 16.16
CA ASP A 181 -18.10 -14.17 16.13
C ASP A 181 -17.06 -13.89 15.03
N CYS A 182 -16.02 -14.71 14.95
CA CYS A 182 -15.01 -14.61 13.90
C CYS A 182 -15.63 -14.68 12.48
N LEU A 183 -16.60 -15.57 12.24
CA LEU A 183 -17.30 -15.68 10.96
C LEU A 183 -18.20 -14.48 10.66
N VAL A 184 -18.95 -13.99 11.65
CA VAL A 184 -19.79 -12.78 11.50
C VAL A 184 -18.94 -11.56 11.14
N ARG A 185 -17.81 -11.39 11.82
CA ARG A 185 -16.88 -10.29 11.57
C ARG A 185 -16.15 -10.42 10.25
N TRP A 186 -15.73 -11.64 9.90
CA TRP A 186 -15.21 -11.95 8.56
C TRP A 186 -16.21 -11.52 7.48
N ASN A 187 -17.48 -11.93 7.60
CA ASN A 187 -18.53 -11.63 6.63
C ASN A 187 -18.77 -10.12 6.49
N ARG A 188 -18.80 -9.39 7.61
CA ARG A 188 -18.92 -7.92 7.61
C ARG A 188 -17.75 -7.26 6.89
N ILE A 189 -16.52 -7.66 7.19
CA ILE A 189 -15.32 -7.02 6.62
C ILE A 189 -15.18 -7.33 5.13
N ILE A 190 -15.34 -8.59 4.73
CA ILE A 190 -15.23 -8.96 3.32
C ILE A 190 -16.36 -8.34 2.50
N GLY A 191 -17.57 -8.20 3.06
CA GLY A 191 -18.69 -7.51 2.42
C GLY A 191 -18.37 -6.06 2.05
N VAL A 192 -17.71 -5.32 2.95
CA VAL A 192 -17.26 -3.94 2.66
C VAL A 192 -16.25 -3.92 1.51
N MET A 193 -15.24 -4.80 1.56
CA MET A 193 -14.20 -4.87 0.52
C MET A 193 -14.75 -5.28 -0.84
N TYR A 194 -15.72 -6.20 -0.83
CA TYR A 194 -16.40 -6.70 -2.02
C TYR A 194 -17.21 -5.59 -2.70
N GLU A 195 -17.99 -4.83 -1.93
CA GLU A 195 -18.73 -3.69 -2.48
C GLU A 195 -17.79 -2.59 -2.98
N GLN A 196 -16.73 -2.26 -2.25
CA GLN A 196 -15.68 -1.33 -2.71
C GLN A 196 -15.09 -1.75 -4.07
N CYS A 197 -14.76 -3.03 -4.23
CA CYS A 197 -14.26 -3.59 -5.50
C CYS A 197 -15.29 -3.50 -6.63
N LYS A 198 -16.59 -3.73 -6.33
CA LYS A 198 -17.67 -3.58 -7.30
C LYS A 198 -17.88 -2.13 -7.73
N MET A 199 -17.82 -1.19 -6.78
CA MET A 199 -18.04 0.24 -7.03
C MET A 199 -16.99 0.82 -7.98
N ILE A 200 -15.71 0.51 -7.79
CA ILE A 200 -14.64 0.97 -8.70
C ILE A 200 -14.64 0.27 -10.06
N GLY A 201 -15.40 -0.83 -10.18
CA GLY A 201 -15.66 -1.51 -11.44
C GLY A 201 -14.57 -2.49 -11.90
N LYS A 202 -14.97 -3.39 -12.81
CA LYS A 202 -14.15 -4.53 -13.29
C LYS A 202 -12.88 -4.12 -14.04
N LYS A 203 -12.77 -2.87 -14.49
CA LYS A 203 -11.58 -2.34 -15.15
C LYS A 203 -10.46 -2.05 -14.14
N LEU A 204 -10.83 -1.66 -12.92
CA LEU A 204 -9.89 -1.27 -11.87
C LEU A 204 -9.77 -2.34 -10.78
N CYS A 205 -10.77 -3.19 -10.57
CA CYS A 205 -10.71 -4.26 -9.57
C CYS A 205 -10.96 -5.66 -10.14
N LEU A 206 -10.07 -6.59 -9.80
CA LEU A 206 -10.20 -8.01 -10.06
C LEU A 206 -10.35 -8.80 -8.75
N MET A 207 -11.41 -9.59 -8.68
CA MET A 207 -11.60 -10.57 -7.61
C MET A 207 -10.85 -11.87 -7.94
N VAL A 208 -10.00 -12.29 -7.01
CA VAL A 208 -9.16 -13.49 -7.12
C VAL A 208 -9.54 -14.46 -6.01
N TYR A 209 -10.05 -15.62 -6.39
CA TYR A 209 -10.42 -16.68 -5.46
C TYR A 209 -9.18 -17.52 -5.13
N TYR A 210 -8.83 -17.58 -3.85
CA TYR A 210 -7.66 -18.30 -3.37
C TYR A 210 -7.67 -19.76 -3.80
N GLU A 211 -8.82 -20.42 -3.70
CA GLU A 211 -8.99 -21.83 -4.03
C GLU A 211 -8.70 -22.08 -5.52
N GLN A 212 -9.18 -21.20 -6.40
CA GLN A 212 -8.88 -21.28 -7.83
C GLN A 212 -7.42 -20.96 -8.13
N LEU A 213 -6.82 -20.00 -7.40
CA LEU A 213 -5.40 -19.67 -7.56
C LEU A 213 -4.49 -20.83 -7.18
N VAL A 214 -4.81 -21.59 -6.13
CA VAL A 214 -3.99 -22.73 -5.72
C VAL A 214 -4.26 -24.00 -6.53
N LEU A 215 -5.46 -24.17 -7.10
CA LEU A 215 -5.78 -25.31 -7.95
C LEU A 215 -5.28 -25.12 -9.39
N HIS A 216 -5.41 -23.90 -9.93
CA HIS A 216 -5.13 -23.55 -11.32
C HIS A 216 -4.19 -22.32 -11.42
N PRO A 217 -2.96 -22.41 -10.89
CA PRO A 217 -2.09 -21.25 -10.72
C PRO A 217 -1.68 -20.59 -12.04
N GLU A 218 -1.43 -21.38 -13.09
CA GLU A 218 -1.06 -20.83 -14.40
C GLU A 218 -2.21 -20.03 -15.02
N GLU A 219 -3.40 -20.64 -15.10
CA GLU A 219 -4.59 -19.98 -15.64
C GLU A 219 -4.92 -18.69 -14.88
N GLN A 220 -4.93 -18.76 -13.53
CA GLN A 220 -5.24 -17.60 -12.71
C GLN A 220 -4.15 -16.51 -12.82
N MET A 221 -2.86 -16.87 -12.88
CA MET A 221 -1.80 -15.87 -13.06
C MET A 221 -1.83 -15.23 -14.45
N ARG A 222 -2.14 -15.99 -15.52
CA ARG A 222 -2.35 -15.41 -16.85
C ARG A 222 -3.50 -14.40 -16.84
N ARG A 223 -4.62 -14.75 -16.20
CA ARG A 223 -5.77 -13.85 -16.03
C ARG A 223 -5.40 -12.59 -15.24
N ILE A 224 -4.63 -12.73 -14.16
CA ILE A 224 -4.18 -11.60 -13.33
C ILE A 224 -3.23 -10.69 -14.11
N LEU A 225 -2.19 -11.23 -14.76
CA LEU A 225 -1.22 -10.42 -15.51
C LEU A 225 -1.87 -9.71 -16.70
N ASN A 226 -2.77 -10.38 -17.42
CA ASN A 226 -3.58 -9.74 -18.47
C ASN A 226 -4.43 -8.60 -17.91
N PHE A 227 -5.09 -8.80 -16.77
CA PHE A 227 -5.83 -7.73 -16.11
C PHE A 227 -4.93 -6.57 -15.70
N LEU A 228 -3.67 -6.81 -15.32
CA LEU A 228 -2.71 -5.78 -14.91
C LEU A 228 -2.00 -5.08 -16.08
N ASP A 229 -2.25 -5.51 -17.32
CA ASP A 229 -1.52 -5.10 -18.53
C ASP A 229 -0.01 -5.43 -18.45
N ILE A 230 0.33 -6.62 -17.95
CA ILE A 230 1.72 -7.10 -17.80
C ILE A 230 1.88 -8.36 -18.63
N SER A 231 3.00 -8.45 -19.36
CA SER A 231 3.32 -9.64 -20.17
C SER A 231 3.52 -10.88 -19.29
N TRP A 232 3.24 -12.07 -19.83
CA TRP A 232 3.49 -13.33 -19.13
C TRP A 232 4.98 -13.55 -18.86
N HIS A 233 5.31 -14.10 -17.70
CA HIS A 233 6.65 -14.62 -17.40
C HIS A 233 6.54 -15.82 -16.44
N ASP A 234 7.17 -16.94 -16.76
CA ASP A 234 7.01 -18.21 -16.01
C ASP A 234 7.49 -18.15 -14.56
N SER A 235 8.35 -17.19 -14.20
CA SER A 235 8.83 -17.01 -12.82
C SER A 235 7.70 -16.82 -11.81
N VAL A 236 6.52 -16.35 -12.22
CA VAL A 236 5.36 -16.18 -11.32
C VAL A 236 4.84 -17.50 -10.76
N LEU A 237 5.13 -18.62 -11.44
CA LEU A 237 4.84 -19.99 -10.96
C LEU A 237 5.95 -20.57 -10.09
N HIS A 238 7.12 -19.91 -10.09
CA HIS A 238 8.35 -20.33 -9.41
C HIS A 238 8.75 -19.38 -8.28
N HIS A 239 7.76 -18.77 -7.64
CA HIS A 239 7.93 -17.84 -6.53
C HIS A 239 8.83 -18.38 -5.40
N GLU A 240 8.83 -19.70 -5.17
CA GLU A 240 9.67 -20.41 -4.21
C GLU A 240 11.17 -20.22 -4.42
N ASN A 241 11.62 -20.04 -5.67
CA ASN A 241 13.00 -19.75 -6.01
C ASN A 241 13.40 -18.31 -5.63
N HIS A 242 12.41 -17.46 -5.38
CA HIS A 242 12.56 -16.09 -4.93
C HIS A 242 12.21 -15.94 -3.43
N ILE A 243 11.87 -17.04 -2.73
CA ILE A 243 11.61 -17.05 -1.28
C ILE A 243 12.95 -17.04 -0.51
N GLY A 244 13.34 -15.84 -0.10
CA GLY A 244 14.43 -15.54 0.85
C GLY A 244 14.23 -14.23 1.62
N LYS A 245 13.01 -13.65 1.58
CA LYS A 245 12.65 -12.34 2.15
C LYS A 245 11.35 -12.38 3.00
N GLY A 246 11.18 -13.39 3.85
CA GLY A 246 10.16 -13.37 4.93
C GLY A 246 8.71 -13.72 4.54
N ILE A 247 8.48 -14.85 3.85
CA ILE A 247 7.13 -15.30 3.47
C ILE A 247 6.81 -16.65 4.11
N SER A 248 5.80 -16.68 4.99
CA SER A 248 5.25 -17.92 5.58
C SER A 248 3.86 -18.20 5.00
N LEU A 249 3.73 -19.29 4.24
CA LEU A 249 2.47 -19.72 3.64
C LEU A 249 1.65 -20.57 4.64
N SER A 250 0.32 -20.52 4.55
CA SER A 250 -0.55 -21.38 5.37
C SER A 250 -0.61 -22.80 4.80
N LYS A 251 -0.46 -23.81 5.65
CA LYS A 251 -0.79 -25.21 5.31
C LYS A 251 -2.29 -25.31 4.99
N TYR A 252 -2.63 -26.00 3.90
CA TYR A 252 -4.01 -26.35 3.51
C TYR A 252 -4.34 -27.72 4.12
N ASP A 253 -5.53 -27.88 4.72
CA ASP A 253 -6.00 -29.15 5.27
C ASP A 253 -7.13 -29.71 4.37
N PRO A 254 -6.87 -30.79 3.62
CA PRO A 254 -7.86 -31.41 2.74
C PRO A 254 -8.95 -32.20 3.49
N ASN A 255 -8.78 -32.50 4.79
CA ASN A 255 -9.71 -33.33 5.56
C ASN A 255 -10.76 -32.50 6.33
N ALA A 256 -10.66 -31.17 6.31
CA ALA A 256 -11.54 -30.28 7.05
C ALA A 256 -12.85 -30.03 6.29
N ASN A 257 -13.92 -30.80 6.54
CA ASN A 257 -15.28 -30.74 5.89
C ASN A 257 -15.47 -29.62 4.85
N PRO A 258 -14.79 -29.70 3.68
CA PRO A 258 -14.73 -28.58 2.76
C PRO A 258 -15.74 -28.79 1.63
N PRO A 259 -16.23 -27.71 1.00
CA PRO A 259 -16.77 -27.80 -0.35
C PRO A 259 -15.77 -28.51 -1.27
N LYS A 260 -16.27 -29.22 -2.29
CA LYS A 260 -15.42 -29.67 -3.38
C LYS A 260 -14.97 -28.46 -4.20
N TYR A 261 -13.73 -28.00 -4.01
CA TYR A 261 -13.21 -26.79 -4.65
C TYR A 261 -12.75 -26.97 -6.11
N GLY A 262 -12.60 -28.22 -6.57
CA GLY A 262 -12.13 -28.59 -7.91
C GLY A 262 -11.05 -29.67 -7.84
N GLU A 263 -10.54 -30.07 -9.00
CA GLU A 263 -9.39 -30.98 -9.11
C GLU A 263 -8.13 -30.13 -9.42
N PRO A 264 -7.01 -30.36 -8.72
CA PRO A 264 -5.78 -29.56 -8.92
C PRO A 264 -5.08 -29.87 -10.24
N ASP A 265 -4.41 -28.86 -10.81
CA ASP A 265 -3.49 -29.07 -11.93
C ASP A 265 -2.36 -30.04 -11.54
N PRO A 266 -1.79 -30.80 -12.50
CA PRO A 266 -0.70 -31.74 -12.22
C PRO A 266 0.52 -31.11 -11.54
N ILE A 267 0.83 -29.85 -11.84
CA ILE A 267 1.93 -29.10 -11.20
C ILE A 267 1.68 -28.91 -9.70
N VAL A 268 0.43 -28.64 -9.31
CA VAL A 268 0.05 -28.45 -7.91
C VAL A 268 0.17 -29.76 -7.14
N LEU A 269 -0.28 -30.86 -7.74
CA LEU A 269 -0.11 -32.21 -7.17
C LEU A 269 1.37 -32.55 -6.95
N ARG A 270 2.21 -32.30 -7.96
CA ARG A 270 3.66 -32.51 -7.85
C ARG A 270 4.27 -31.67 -6.72
N ASN A 271 4.00 -30.37 -6.70
CA ASN A 271 4.51 -29.46 -5.67
C ASN A 271 4.03 -29.86 -4.26
N THR A 272 2.77 -30.31 -4.12
CA THR A 272 2.23 -30.79 -2.84
C THR A 272 2.97 -32.04 -2.37
N ASN A 273 3.20 -33.00 -3.26
CA ASN A 273 3.95 -34.21 -2.95
C ASN A 273 5.41 -33.90 -2.56
N GLU A 274 6.06 -32.95 -3.23
CA GLU A 274 7.42 -32.50 -2.89
C GLU A 274 7.50 -31.85 -1.49
N VAL A 275 6.49 -31.04 -1.13
CA VAL A 275 6.41 -30.45 0.22
C VAL A 275 6.22 -31.53 1.27
N HIS A 276 5.34 -32.50 1.01
CA HIS A 276 5.08 -33.61 1.93
C HIS A 276 6.30 -34.51 2.11
N ALA A 277 7.01 -34.83 1.02
CA ALA A 277 8.22 -35.63 1.06
C ALA A 277 9.37 -34.95 1.84
N ASN A 278 9.36 -33.61 1.94
CA ASN A 278 10.44 -32.82 2.54
C ASN A 278 9.97 -31.92 3.69
N ILE A 279 8.94 -32.35 4.43
CA ILE A 279 8.25 -31.48 5.39
C ILE A 279 9.18 -30.89 6.45
N GLU A 280 10.14 -31.67 6.95
CA GLU A 280 11.13 -31.22 7.96
C GLU A 280 12.07 -30.14 7.41
N ALA A 281 12.52 -30.29 6.15
CA ALA A 281 13.38 -29.31 5.50
C ALA A 281 12.64 -27.98 5.28
N TRP A 282 11.38 -28.04 4.86
CA TRP A 282 10.53 -26.86 4.70
C TRP A 282 10.20 -26.18 6.04
N GLU A 283 9.97 -26.96 7.10
CA GLU A 283 9.77 -26.41 8.45
C GLU A 283 11.02 -25.75 9.00
N LYS A 284 12.20 -26.33 8.75
CA LYS A 284 13.48 -25.71 9.11
C LYS A 284 13.68 -24.38 8.38
N LYS A 285 13.48 -24.37 7.06
CA LYS A 285 13.55 -23.15 6.23
C LYS A 285 12.56 -22.07 6.70
N ALA A 286 11.35 -22.47 7.09
CA ALA A 286 10.34 -21.55 7.63
C ALA A 286 10.76 -20.95 8.99
N LYS A 287 11.36 -21.74 9.89
CA LYS A 287 11.88 -21.26 11.18
C LYS A 287 13.07 -20.32 11.01
N GLU A 288 14.01 -20.67 10.12
CA GLU A 288 15.15 -19.81 9.77
C GLU A 288 14.68 -18.45 9.23
N MET A 289 13.63 -18.42 8.40
CA MET A 289 13.06 -17.18 7.87
C MET A 289 12.36 -16.30 8.93
N VAL A 290 11.86 -16.88 10.02
CA VAL A 290 11.22 -16.14 11.13
C VAL A 290 12.28 -15.60 12.11
N ASN A 291 13.42 -16.29 12.23
CA ASN A 291 14.51 -15.96 13.14
C ASN A 291 15.63 -15.11 12.51
N VAL A 292 15.42 -14.54 11.31
CA VAL A 292 16.38 -13.56 10.76
C VAL A 292 16.28 -12.28 11.60
N GLU A 293 17.23 -12.10 12.52
CA GLU A 293 17.41 -10.82 13.20
C GLU A 293 17.59 -9.70 12.15
N PRO A 294 16.97 -8.53 12.33
CA PRO A 294 17.19 -7.41 11.43
C PRO A 294 18.67 -7.04 11.51
N THR A 295 19.43 -7.33 10.46
CA THR A 295 20.80 -6.84 10.33
C THR A 295 20.80 -5.33 10.57
N GLU A 296 21.61 -4.87 11.52
CA GLU A 296 21.65 -3.55 12.17
C GLU A 296 21.74 -2.30 11.27
N LYS A 297 21.63 -2.41 9.95
CA LYS A 297 21.87 -1.28 9.04
C LYS A 297 20.67 -0.40 8.68
N ASN A 298 19.44 -0.67 9.13
CA ASN A 298 18.29 0.18 8.79
C ASN A 298 17.18 0.22 9.88
N LEU A 299 17.52 0.49 11.14
CA LEU A 299 16.53 0.81 12.17
C LEU A 299 16.76 2.21 12.71
N ILE A 300 15.94 3.18 12.28
CA ILE A 300 15.70 4.40 13.06
C ILE A 300 14.76 3.98 14.19
N VAL A 301 15.34 3.69 15.35
CA VAL A 301 14.60 3.49 16.59
C VAL A 301 14.21 4.87 17.11
N VAL A 302 12.94 5.24 16.97
CA VAL A 302 12.38 6.34 17.75
C VAL A 302 12.11 5.79 19.15
N LYS A 303 12.95 6.15 20.11
CA LYS A 303 12.67 5.91 21.53
C LYS A 303 11.57 6.89 21.98
N PRO A 304 10.59 6.45 22.78
CA PRO A 304 9.61 7.37 23.37
C PRO A 304 10.32 8.29 24.37
N VAL A 305 9.93 9.58 24.34
CA VAL A 305 10.14 10.52 25.44
C VAL A 305 9.12 10.22 26.52
#